data_AF-A0A522RZ27-F1
#
_entry.id   AF-A0A522RZ27-F1
#
_cell.length_a   1.000
_cell.length_b   1.000
_cell.length_c   1.000
_cell.angle_alpha   90.00
_cell.angle_beta   90.00
_cell.angle_gamma   90.00
#
_symmetry.space_group_name_H-M   'P 1'
#
loop_
_entity.id
_entity.type
_entity.pdbx_description
1 polymer ?
#
loop_
_entity_poly.entity_id
_entity_poly.type
_entity_poly.pdbx_seq_one_letter_code
_entity_poly.pdbx_strand_id
1 'polypeptide(L)'
;MYLKHLLGNVYSHTRKLHDRGLLFAGDWSSQLQSGTRCRERGGVHLIAFGVTIARVQRELQGHTCIALEEIELDRQQIVVSRSFGQRVEDHAAVAQALATFAVRACEKLRLRGLVAGGIGIFANTDAFRPELPQHPPSRTVNLPRPTDDSRVLLTVLRSMLRGFLREDRGYKKAGVMLHDLGRPERLHGDLFDGATLGDPALMRVVDHINERYGRGAAGFGATGWRENPAWGMRQRTLSPCYTTRWPDIPAARC
;
A
#
# COMPACT_ATOMS: atom_id res chain seq x y z
N MET A 1 2.76 -10.40 28.80
CA MET A 1 2.89 -10.21 27.33
C MET A 1 3.08 -8.73 27.04
N TYR A 2 4.08 -8.36 26.22
CA TYR A 2 4.36 -6.95 25.86
C TYR A 2 3.30 -6.43 24.88
N LEU A 3 2.73 -5.25 25.15
CA LEU A 3 1.67 -4.63 24.33
C LEU A 3 2.04 -4.45 22.84
N LYS A 4 3.33 -4.28 22.54
CA LYS A 4 3.84 -4.13 21.17
C LYS A 4 3.56 -5.35 20.27
N HIS A 5 3.44 -6.54 20.83
CA HIS A 5 3.16 -7.77 20.08
C HIS A 5 1.67 -7.97 19.79
N LEU A 6 0.78 -7.37 20.60
CA LEU A 6 -0.67 -7.46 20.45
C LEU A 6 -1.22 -6.41 19.48
N LEU A 7 -0.61 -5.23 19.45
CA LEU A 7 -1.13 -4.06 18.71
C LEU A 7 -0.67 -3.97 17.25
N GLY A 8 -0.09 -5.01 16.67
CA GLY A 8 0.27 -5.04 15.25
C GLY A 8 1.07 -3.82 14.80
N ASN A 9 2.28 -3.61 15.33
CA ASN A 9 3.24 -2.59 14.89
C ASN A 9 2.69 -1.15 14.66
N VAL A 10 1.65 -0.73 15.38
CA VAL A 10 1.18 0.66 15.34
C VAL A 10 2.00 1.50 16.32
N TYR A 11 3.18 1.94 15.85
CA TYR A 11 4.21 2.65 16.64
C TYR A 11 3.67 3.87 17.42
N SER A 12 2.67 4.56 16.86
CA SER A 12 2.04 5.74 17.47
C SER A 12 1.19 5.40 18.70
N HIS A 13 0.51 4.25 18.70
CA HIS A 13 -0.31 3.82 19.83
C HIS A 13 0.56 3.24 20.94
N THR A 14 1.59 2.46 20.58
CA THR A 14 2.56 1.96 21.56
C THR A 14 3.31 3.07 22.27
N ARG A 15 3.66 4.17 21.58
CA ARG A 15 4.32 5.32 22.21
C ARG A 15 3.39 6.05 23.18
N LYS A 16 2.16 6.35 22.78
CA LYS A 16 1.15 6.97 23.67
C LYS A 16 0.85 6.14 24.93
N LEU A 17 0.93 4.82 24.82
CA LEU A 17 0.74 3.90 25.96
C LEU A 17 1.97 3.87 26.86
N HIS A 18 3.17 3.83 26.26
CA HIS A 18 4.45 3.90 26.97
C HIS A 18 4.61 5.21 27.75
N ASP A 19 4.26 6.35 27.15
CA ASP A 19 4.29 7.67 27.79
C ASP A 19 3.34 7.78 29.00
N ARG A 20 2.41 6.82 29.17
CA ARG A 20 1.47 6.71 30.30
C ARG A 20 1.77 5.53 31.24
N GLY A 21 2.94 4.89 31.09
CA GLY A 21 3.40 3.81 31.98
C GLY A 21 2.71 2.46 31.77
N LEU A 22 1.95 2.29 30.69
CA LEU A 22 1.21 1.07 30.41
C LEU A 22 2.03 0.14 29.50
N LEU A 23 2.80 -0.75 30.12
CA LEU A 23 3.81 -1.57 29.43
C LEU A 23 3.40 -3.04 29.27
N PHE A 24 2.61 -3.57 30.21
CA PHE A 24 2.19 -4.98 30.21
C PHE A 24 0.68 -5.15 30.06
N ALA A 25 0.29 -6.21 29.36
CA ALA A 25 -1.12 -6.58 29.20
C ALA A 25 -1.85 -6.87 30.54
N GLY A 26 -1.11 -7.25 31.59
CA GLY A 26 -1.67 -7.46 32.94
C GLY A 26 -1.99 -6.18 33.70
N ASP A 27 -1.29 -5.08 33.42
CA ASP A 27 -1.60 -3.74 33.97
C ASP A 27 -2.90 -3.20 33.37
N TRP A 28 -3.23 -3.65 32.15
CA TRP A 28 -4.44 -3.28 31.41
C TRP A 28 -5.71 -4.01 31.85
N SER A 29 -5.60 -5.28 32.28
CA SER A 29 -6.76 -6.05 32.76
C SER A 29 -7.15 -5.67 34.19
N SER A 30 -6.19 -5.24 35.01
CA SER A 30 -6.37 -4.94 36.44
C SER A 30 -6.90 -3.52 36.75
N GLN A 31 -6.75 -2.55 35.84
CA GLN A 31 -7.20 -1.15 36.01
C GLN A 31 -8.73 -0.94 36.10
N LEU A 32 -9.53 -2.01 36.13
CA LEU A 32 -10.98 -1.97 36.41
C LEU A 32 -11.36 -2.50 37.80
N GLN A 33 -10.50 -3.25 38.50
CA GLN A 33 -10.89 -3.87 39.76
C GLN A 33 -10.81 -2.93 40.97
N SER A 34 -10.04 -1.83 40.90
CA SER A 34 -9.92 -0.83 41.97
C SER A 34 -10.88 0.36 41.84
N GLY A 35 -11.99 0.21 41.10
CA GLY A 35 -12.91 1.29 40.77
C GLY A 35 -14.37 0.94 40.95
N THR A 36 -14.77 0.42 42.12
CA THR A 36 -16.17 0.45 42.54
C THR A 36 -16.65 1.90 42.54
N ARG A 37 -17.57 2.20 41.59
CA ARG A 37 -18.43 3.39 41.46
C ARG A 37 -18.10 4.28 40.27
N CYS A 38 -18.44 3.82 39.07
CA CYS A 38 -18.94 4.66 37.96
C CYS A 38 -19.42 3.74 36.82
N ARG A 39 -20.74 3.54 36.73
CA ARG A 39 -21.41 2.78 35.67
C ARG A 39 -21.31 3.46 34.28
N GLU A 40 -20.56 4.56 34.17
CA GLU A 40 -20.46 5.41 32.97
C GLU A 40 -19.03 5.53 32.38
N ARG A 41 -18.03 4.80 32.89
CA ARG A 41 -16.64 4.89 32.40
C ARG A 41 -16.23 3.80 31.41
N GLY A 42 -17.13 3.37 30.54
CA GLY A 42 -16.74 2.74 29.27
C GLY A 42 -16.03 3.71 28.30
N GLY A 43 -16.03 5.01 28.61
CA GLY A 43 -15.58 6.08 27.72
C GLY A 43 -14.11 6.51 27.82
N VAL A 44 -13.37 6.24 28.91
CA VAL A 44 -12.04 6.86 29.09
C VAL A 44 -11.02 6.36 28.06
N HIS A 45 -11.08 5.08 27.68
CA HIS A 45 -10.18 4.51 26.67
C HIS A 45 -10.64 4.78 25.23
N LEU A 46 -11.95 4.87 24.99
CA LEU A 46 -12.49 5.31 23.70
C LEU A 46 -12.09 6.76 23.39
N ILE A 47 -12.17 7.64 24.39
CA ILE A 47 -11.84 9.06 24.25
C ILE A 47 -10.32 9.27 24.13
N ALA A 48 -9.50 8.49 24.84
CA ALA A 48 -8.04 8.68 24.84
C ALA A 48 -7.30 7.94 23.71
N PHE A 49 -7.79 6.77 23.28
CA PHE A 49 -7.05 5.85 22.40
C PHE A 49 -7.88 5.29 21.23
N GLY A 50 -9.17 5.65 21.13
CA GLY A 50 -10.05 5.24 20.04
C GLY A 50 -10.59 3.81 20.18
N VAL A 51 -11.44 3.44 19.23
CA VAL A 51 -12.21 2.17 19.22
C VAL A 51 -11.30 0.94 19.13
N THR A 52 -10.18 1.03 18.40
CA THR A 52 -9.27 -0.09 18.20
C THR A 52 -8.66 -0.58 19.51
N ILE A 53 -8.17 0.34 20.35
CA ILE A 53 -7.56 -0.01 21.64
C ILE A 53 -8.61 -0.54 22.63
N ALA A 54 -9.82 0.03 22.61
CA ALA A 54 -10.93 -0.49 23.42
C ALA A 54 -11.34 -1.91 23.02
N ARG A 55 -11.29 -2.27 21.72
CA ARG A 55 -11.56 -3.64 21.24
C ARG A 55 -10.48 -4.63 21.68
N VAL A 56 -9.20 -4.26 21.54
CA VAL A 56 -8.09 -5.11 22.00
C VAL A 56 -8.18 -5.40 23.49
N GLN A 57 -8.56 -4.41 24.31
CA GLN A 57 -8.76 -4.62 25.75
C GLN A 57 -9.88 -5.63 26.05
N ARG A 58 -11.02 -5.50 25.37
CA ARG A 58 -12.14 -6.43 25.53
C ARG A 58 -11.77 -7.85 25.10
N GLU A 59 -10.99 -7.99 24.01
CA GLU A 59 -10.46 -9.30 23.59
C GLU A 59 -9.54 -9.92 24.63
N LEU A 60 -8.66 -9.12 25.26
CA LEU A 60 -7.81 -9.59 26.37
C LEU A 60 -8.62 -10.00 27.61
N GLN A 61 -9.85 -9.50 27.75
CA GLN A 61 -10.79 -9.90 28.81
C GLN A 61 -11.64 -11.11 28.42
N GLY A 62 -11.39 -11.73 27.25
CA GLY A 62 -12.12 -12.89 26.76
C GLY A 62 -13.39 -12.56 25.97
N HIS A 63 -13.62 -11.29 25.60
CA HIS A 63 -14.74 -10.89 24.75
C HIS A 63 -14.28 -10.75 23.28
N THR A 64 -14.67 -11.69 22.43
CA THR A 64 -14.39 -11.66 20.98
C THR A 64 -14.95 -10.38 20.35
N CYS A 65 -14.09 -9.51 19.85
CA CYS A 65 -14.48 -8.24 19.21
C CYS A 65 -14.32 -8.26 17.70
N ILE A 66 -13.50 -9.16 17.16
CA ILE A 66 -13.31 -9.40 15.73
C ILE A 66 -13.72 -10.84 15.42
N ALA A 67 -14.75 -11.00 14.59
CA ALA A 67 -15.15 -12.31 14.08
C ALA A 67 -14.14 -12.80 13.04
N LEU A 68 -13.97 -14.12 12.92
CA LEU A 68 -13.19 -14.70 11.83
C LEU A 68 -13.92 -14.43 10.50
N GLU A 69 -13.25 -13.78 9.57
CA GLU A 69 -13.79 -13.56 8.23
C GLU A 69 -13.65 -14.85 7.41
N GLU A 70 -14.78 -15.49 7.10
CA GLU A 70 -14.82 -16.73 6.32
C GLU A 70 -14.75 -16.49 4.80
N ILE A 71 -15.01 -15.25 4.36
CA ILE A 71 -15.06 -14.85 2.94
C ILE A 71 -14.17 -13.62 2.76
N GLU A 72 -13.22 -13.65 1.80
CA GLU A 72 -12.43 -12.47 1.44
C GLU A 72 -13.35 -11.40 0.83
N LEU A 73 -13.48 -10.26 1.50
CA LEU A 73 -14.24 -9.12 0.99
C LEU A 73 -13.64 -8.58 -0.32
N ASP A 74 -14.51 -8.06 -1.19
CA ASP A 74 -14.08 -7.39 -2.42
C ASP A 74 -13.11 -6.25 -2.08
N ARG A 75 -11.97 -6.24 -2.79
CA ARG A 75 -10.93 -5.23 -2.53
C ARG A 75 -11.41 -3.86 -2.93
N GLN A 76 -11.31 -2.93 -1.99
CA GLN A 76 -11.70 -1.54 -2.19
C GLN A 76 -10.62 -0.72 -2.93
N GLN A 77 -9.37 -1.20 -2.92
CA GLN A 77 -8.23 -0.52 -3.52
C GLN A 77 -7.08 -1.47 -3.85
N ILE A 78 -6.29 -1.11 -4.87
CA ILE A 78 -5.00 -1.74 -5.18
C ILE A 78 -3.90 -0.69 -5.03
N VAL A 79 -2.97 -0.95 -4.11
CA VAL A 79 -1.82 -0.08 -3.89
C VAL A 79 -0.54 -0.79 -4.33
N VAL A 80 0.26 -0.10 -5.14
CA VAL A 80 1.63 -0.49 -5.48
C VAL A 80 2.55 0.64 -5.07
N SER A 81 3.33 0.40 -4.01
CA SER A 81 4.29 1.36 -3.50
C SER A 81 5.58 0.67 -3.08
N ARG A 82 6.69 1.40 -3.12
CA ARG A 82 7.99 0.92 -2.65
C ARG A 82 8.74 2.03 -1.96
N SER A 83 9.45 1.67 -0.90
CA SER A 83 10.50 2.50 -0.34
C SER A 83 11.78 2.31 -1.15
N PHE A 84 12.42 3.41 -1.50
CA PHE A 84 13.64 3.43 -2.30
C PHE A 84 14.86 3.08 -1.45
N GLY A 85 15.84 2.39 -2.04
CA GLY A 85 17.08 2.03 -1.35
C GLY A 85 17.84 3.25 -0.81
N GLN A 86 17.78 4.34 -1.57
CA GLN A 86 18.36 5.64 -1.24
C GLN A 86 17.35 6.76 -1.52
N ARG A 87 17.66 7.96 -1.03
CA ARG A 87 16.85 9.15 -1.31
C ARG A 87 17.05 9.56 -2.77
N VAL A 88 15.97 9.75 -3.51
CA VAL A 88 15.99 10.08 -4.94
C VAL A 88 15.53 11.53 -5.11
N GLU A 89 16.43 12.38 -5.59
CA GLU A 89 16.17 13.80 -5.90
C GLU A 89 15.77 14.01 -7.36
N ASP A 90 16.19 13.12 -8.25
CA ASP A 90 15.82 13.18 -9.66
C ASP A 90 14.32 12.93 -9.87
N HIS A 91 13.61 13.96 -10.33
CA HIS A 91 12.19 13.90 -10.63
C HIS A 91 11.87 12.92 -11.74
N ALA A 92 12.75 12.78 -12.74
CA ALA A 92 12.56 11.84 -13.84
C ALA A 92 12.62 10.40 -13.32
N ALA A 93 13.57 10.09 -12.44
CA ALA A 93 13.64 8.79 -11.76
C ALA A 93 12.37 8.51 -10.93
N VAL A 94 11.87 9.48 -10.14
CA VAL A 94 10.63 9.29 -9.36
C VAL A 94 9.41 9.10 -10.28
N ALA A 95 9.33 9.85 -11.39
CA ALA A 95 8.28 9.69 -12.38
C ALA A 95 8.29 8.30 -13.04
N GLN A 96 9.48 7.78 -13.39
CA GLN A 96 9.64 6.41 -13.90
C GLN A 96 9.21 5.36 -12.88
N ALA A 97 9.52 5.57 -11.60
CA ALA A 97 9.07 4.70 -10.52
C ALA A 97 7.54 4.64 -10.45
N LEU A 98 6.88 5.82 -10.44
CA LEU A 98 5.43 5.92 -10.42
C LEU A 98 4.79 5.30 -11.67
N ALA A 99 5.37 5.50 -12.86
CA ALA A 99 4.90 4.87 -14.09
C ALA A 99 5.00 3.34 -14.00
N THR A 100 6.12 2.81 -13.50
CA THR A 100 6.29 1.37 -13.26
C THR A 100 5.25 0.84 -12.27
N PHE A 101 4.98 1.59 -11.19
CA PHE A 101 4.00 1.18 -10.19
C PHE A 101 2.57 1.22 -10.73
N ALA A 102 2.23 2.20 -11.58
CA ALA A 102 0.94 2.27 -12.27
C ALA A 102 0.73 1.06 -13.18
N VAL A 103 1.70 0.73 -14.03
CA VAL A 103 1.63 -0.45 -14.91
C VAL A 103 1.45 -1.73 -14.10
N ARG A 104 2.22 -1.89 -13.02
CA ARG A 104 2.08 -3.05 -12.11
C ARG A 104 0.75 -3.08 -11.36
N ALA A 105 0.16 -1.93 -11.08
CA ALA A 105 -1.16 -1.86 -10.46
C ALA A 105 -2.24 -2.30 -11.46
N CYS A 106 -2.12 -1.91 -12.73
CA CYS A 106 -2.98 -2.39 -13.82
C CYS A 106 -2.84 -3.90 -14.06
N GLU A 107 -1.62 -4.45 -14.10
CA GLU A 107 -1.40 -5.90 -14.18
C GLU A 107 -2.19 -6.64 -13.09
N LYS A 108 -2.15 -6.12 -11.85
CA LYS A 108 -2.88 -6.70 -10.72
C LYS A 108 -4.40 -6.54 -10.82
N LEU A 109 -4.88 -5.45 -11.41
CA LEU A 109 -6.31 -5.26 -11.69
C LEU A 109 -6.79 -6.32 -12.68
N ARG A 110 -6.07 -6.48 -13.80
CA ARG A 110 -6.41 -7.43 -14.86
C ARG A 110 -6.37 -8.89 -14.39
N LEU A 111 -5.36 -9.24 -13.59
CA LEU A 111 -5.29 -10.56 -12.93
C LEU A 111 -6.51 -10.88 -12.05
N ARG A 112 -7.24 -9.87 -11.59
CA ARG A 112 -8.44 -10.02 -10.76
C ARG A 112 -9.75 -9.78 -11.52
N GLY A 113 -9.68 -9.47 -12.82
CA GLY A 113 -10.85 -9.08 -13.61
C GLY A 113 -11.52 -7.80 -13.08
N LEU A 114 -10.73 -6.85 -12.61
CA LEU A 114 -11.21 -5.58 -12.06
C LEU A 114 -10.78 -4.40 -12.93
N VAL A 115 -11.57 -3.33 -12.87
CA VAL A 115 -11.24 -2.01 -13.44
C VAL A 115 -11.26 -0.97 -12.32
N ALA A 116 -10.54 0.13 -12.51
CA ALA A 116 -10.50 1.22 -11.53
C ALA A 116 -11.16 2.49 -12.07
N GLY A 117 -12.02 3.11 -11.26
CA GLY A 117 -12.63 4.42 -11.50
C GLY A 117 -11.74 5.60 -11.10
N GLY A 118 -10.59 5.35 -10.47
CA GLY A 118 -9.68 6.44 -10.09
C GLY A 118 -8.25 6.03 -9.83
N ILE A 119 -7.36 7.02 -9.88
CA ILE A 119 -5.92 6.90 -9.62
C ILE A 119 -5.45 7.95 -8.61
N GLY A 120 -4.73 7.49 -7.60
CA GLY A 120 -4.00 8.28 -6.62
C GLY A 120 -2.50 8.05 -6.73
N ILE A 121 -1.73 9.11 -6.58
CA ILE A 121 -0.28 9.07 -6.43
C ILE A 121 0.15 9.72 -5.14
N PHE A 122 1.21 9.18 -4.54
CA PHE A 122 1.82 9.77 -3.36
C PHE A 122 3.34 9.59 -3.41
N ALA A 123 4.04 10.54 -2.82
CA ALA A 123 5.47 10.44 -2.56
C ALA A 123 5.77 10.95 -1.15
N ASN A 124 6.75 10.35 -0.49
CA ASN A 124 7.14 10.73 0.87
C ASN A 124 8.66 10.99 0.89
N THR A 125 9.02 12.09 1.52
CA THR A 125 10.37 12.37 2.03
C THR A 125 10.69 11.45 3.22
N ASP A 126 11.94 11.47 3.67
CA ASP A 126 12.37 10.65 4.81
C ASP A 126 11.80 11.19 6.14
N ALA A 127 10.72 10.57 6.62
CA ALA A 127 10.08 10.95 7.88
C ALA A 127 10.95 10.71 9.12
N PHE A 128 12.03 9.91 9.00
CA PHE A 128 12.96 9.65 10.11
C PHE A 128 14.08 10.69 10.20
N ARG A 129 14.11 11.67 9.30
CA ARG A 129 15.06 12.78 9.28
C ARG A 129 14.34 14.13 9.32
N PRO A 130 13.80 14.54 10.48
CA PRO A 130 13.05 15.78 10.62
C PRO A 130 13.88 17.04 10.34
N GLU A 131 15.20 16.95 10.46
CA GLU A 131 16.15 18.01 10.11
C GLU A 131 16.17 18.34 8.61
N LEU A 132 15.78 17.37 7.77
CA LEU A 132 15.66 17.57 6.33
C LEU A 132 14.28 18.10 6.00
N PRO A 133 14.18 18.99 5.01
CA PRO A 133 12.90 19.59 4.71
C PRO A 133 11.95 18.57 4.05
N GLN A 134 10.75 18.52 4.60
CA GLN A 134 9.75 17.49 4.31
C GLN A 134 8.77 17.97 3.24
N HIS A 135 8.34 17.03 2.40
CA HIS A 135 7.32 17.27 1.40
C HIS A 135 6.65 15.94 1.04
N PRO A 136 5.51 15.61 1.67
CA PRO A 136 4.75 14.39 1.37
C PRO A 136 3.53 14.68 0.45
N PRO A 137 3.73 14.97 -0.85
CA PRO A 137 2.61 15.27 -1.74
C PRO A 137 1.76 14.02 -1.99
N SER A 138 0.46 14.22 -2.04
CA SER A 138 -0.52 13.25 -2.53
C SER A 138 -1.49 13.93 -3.49
N ARG A 139 -1.89 13.22 -4.54
CA ARG A 139 -2.85 13.71 -5.53
C ARG A 139 -3.71 12.55 -5.98
N THR A 140 -5.02 12.78 -6.06
CA THR A 140 -6.00 11.78 -6.47
C THR A 140 -6.90 12.38 -7.55
N VAL A 141 -7.17 11.60 -8.60
CA VAL A 141 -8.02 11.98 -9.72
C VAL A 141 -8.98 10.83 -10.00
N ASN A 142 -10.25 11.17 -10.19
CA ASN A 142 -11.25 10.24 -10.69
C ASN A 142 -11.22 10.23 -12.22
N LEU A 143 -11.40 9.06 -12.79
CA LEU A 143 -11.44 8.83 -14.22
C LEU A 143 -12.88 9.04 -14.71
N PRO A 144 -13.06 9.56 -15.93
CA PRO A 144 -14.39 9.72 -16.50
C PRO A 144 -15.10 8.37 -16.69
N ARG A 145 -14.33 7.31 -16.96
CA ARG A 145 -14.78 5.93 -17.07
C ARG A 145 -13.77 4.98 -16.44
N PRO A 146 -14.22 3.89 -15.80
CA PRO A 146 -13.31 2.90 -15.25
C PRO A 146 -12.42 2.25 -16.32
N THR A 147 -11.17 1.94 -15.96
CA THR A 147 -10.23 1.30 -16.88
C THR A 147 -9.21 0.43 -16.14
N ASP A 148 -8.72 -0.57 -16.86
CA ASP A 148 -7.56 -1.39 -16.51
C ASP A 148 -6.41 -1.21 -17.53
N ASP A 149 -6.54 -0.30 -18.49
CA ASP A 149 -5.55 -0.04 -19.55
C ASP A 149 -4.40 0.82 -19.01
N SER A 150 -3.21 0.24 -19.04
CA SER A 150 -1.99 0.88 -18.55
C SER A 150 -1.69 2.20 -19.28
N ARG A 151 -2.02 2.33 -20.57
CA ARG A 151 -1.74 3.54 -21.37
C ARG A 151 -2.59 4.73 -20.94
N VAL A 152 -3.87 4.46 -20.65
CA VAL A 152 -4.79 5.46 -20.13
C VAL A 152 -4.27 5.99 -18.79
N LEU A 153 -3.96 5.09 -17.85
CA LEU A 153 -3.46 5.50 -16.54
C LEU A 153 -2.12 6.23 -16.62
N LEU A 154 -1.21 5.81 -17.51
CA LEU A 154 0.05 6.51 -17.73
C LEU A 154 -0.15 7.93 -18.29
N THR A 155 -1.17 8.13 -19.13
CA THR A 155 -1.51 9.46 -19.66
C THR A 155 -2.02 10.38 -18.55
N VAL A 156 -2.92 9.87 -17.70
CA VAL A 156 -3.42 10.61 -16.53
C VAL A 156 -2.28 10.89 -15.54
N LEU A 157 -1.44 9.89 -15.27
CA LEU A 157 -0.27 10.02 -14.40
C LEU A 157 0.67 11.12 -14.89
N ARG A 158 0.95 11.21 -16.19
CA ARG A 158 1.80 12.27 -16.77
C ARG A 158 1.24 13.67 -16.47
N SER A 159 -0.08 13.83 -16.53
CA SER A 159 -0.73 15.09 -16.14
C SER A 159 -0.64 15.33 -14.63
N MET A 160 -0.86 14.29 -13.82
CA MET A 160 -0.76 14.37 -12.35
C MET A 160 0.64 14.70 -11.87
N LEU A 161 1.70 14.35 -12.60
CA LEU A 161 3.09 14.63 -12.23
C LEU A 161 3.48 16.10 -12.38
N ARG A 162 2.74 16.90 -13.17
CA ARG A 162 3.02 18.33 -13.33
C ARG A 162 2.87 19.06 -11.99
N GLY A 163 3.98 19.63 -11.52
CA GLY A 163 4.06 20.33 -10.23
C GLY A 163 3.88 19.43 -8.99
N PHE A 164 3.98 18.11 -9.15
CA PHE A 164 3.81 17.17 -8.04
C PHE A 164 5.07 17.06 -7.17
N LEU A 165 6.24 17.15 -7.78
CA LEU A 165 7.54 17.05 -7.11
C LEU A 165 8.20 18.42 -6.95
N ARG A 166 9.04 18.58 -5.93
CA ARG A 166 9.84 19.80 -5.69
C ARG A 166 11.32 19.50 -5.86
N GLU A 167 12.05 20.37 -6.58
CA GLU A 167 13.44 20.15 -6.99
C GLU A 167 14.40 20.06 -5.80
N ASP A 168 14.10 20.75 -4.71
CA ASP A 168 14.89 20.81 -3.46
C ASP A 168 14.51 19.70 -2.45
N ARG A 169 13.85 18.64 -2.91
CA ARG A 169 13.34 17.56 -2.05
C ARG A 169 13.73 16.20 -2.59
N GLY A 170 14.31 15.39 -1.71
CA GLY A 170 14.62 14.00 -2.01
C GLY A 170 13.57 13.05 -1.46
N TYR A 171 13.04 12.19 -2.30
CA TYR A 171 11.98 11.26 -1.96
C TYR A 171 12.54 9.90 -1.55
N LYS A 172 11.95 9.30 -0.52
CA LYS A 172 12.35 8.00 0.04
C LYS A 172 11.33 6.90 -0.26
N LYS A 173 10.09 7.26 -0.59
CA LYS A 173 9.03 6.33 -0.95
C LYS A 173 8.12 6.98 -1.98
N ALA A 174 7.60 6.19 -2.90
CA ALA A 174 6.50 6.60 -3.77
C ALA A 174 5.55 5.44 -4.03
N GLY A 175 4.33 5.76 -4.47
CA GLY A 175 3.35 4.75 -4.79
C GLY A 175 2.18 5.28 -5.61
N VAL A 176 1.50 4.32 -6.22
CA VAL A 176 0.24 4.49 -6.94
C VAL A 176 -0.83 3.68 -6.21
N MET A 177 -2.00 4.27 -6.11
CA MET A 177 -3.21 3.70 -5.54
C MET A 177 -4.30 3.74 -6.61
N LEU A 178 -4.95 2.62 -6.85
CA LEU A 178 -6.13 2.54 -7.70
C LEU A 178 -7.33 2.31 -6.79
N HIS A 179 -8.36 3.12 -6.95
CA HIS A 179 -9.56 3.14 -6.11
C HIS A 179 -10.80 3.11 -6.99
N ASP A 180 -11.96 2.98 -6.34
CA ASP A 180 -13.26 2.79 -7.01
C ASP A 180 -13.20 1.55 -7.93
N LEU A 181 -12.90 0.41 -7.32
CA LEU A 181 -12.72 -0.84 -8.05
C LEU A 181 -14.06 -1.47 -8.38
N GLY A 182 -14.24 -1.80 -9.65
CA GLY A 182 -15.46 -2.41 -10.17
C GLY A 182 -15.15 -3.63 -11.01
N ARG A 183 -16.17 -4.47 -11.20
CA ARG A 183 -16.16 -5.56 -12.18
C ARG A 183 -16.73 -5.05 -13.49
N PRO A 184 -16.05 -5.23 -14.64
CA PRO A 184 -16.54 -4.74 -15.93
C PRO A 184 -17.98 -5.16 -16.24
N GLU A 185 -18.37 -6.37 -15.84
CA GLU A 185 -19.68 -6.96 -16.12
C GLU A 185 -20.82 -6.28 -15.33
N ARG A 186 -20.49 -5.55 -14.26
CA ARG A 186 -21.45 -4.83 -13.41
C ARG A 186 -21.51 -3.33 -13.72
N LEU A 187 -20.69 -2.86 -14.66
CA LEU A 187 -20.67 -1.46 -15.05
C LEU A 187 -21.70 -1.20 -16.15
N HIS A 188 -22.45 -0.13 -15.98
CA HIS A 188 -23.36 0.36 -17.01
C HIS A 188 -22.61 1.35 -17.90
N GLY A 189 -22.68 1.13 -19.21
CA GLY A 189 -22.19 2.08 -20.19
C GLY A 189 -23.07 3.32 -20.26
N ASP A 190 -22.54 4.35 -20.91
CA ASP A 190 -23.36 5.47 -21.34
C ASP A 190 -24.10 5.08 -22.63
N LEU A 191 -25.13 5.84 -23.02
CA LEU A 191 -25.90 5.62 -24.23
C LEU A 191 -25.04 5.62 -25.50
N PHE A 192 -23.93 6.37 -25.48
CA PHE A 192 -23.05 6.57 -26.63
C PHE A 192 -21.67 5.93 -26.49
N ASP A 193 -21.35 5.36 -25.33
CA ASP A 193 -19.98 5.04 -24.96
C ASP A 193 -19.91 3.75 -24.14
N GLY A 194 -18.87 2.94 -24.38
CA GLY A 194 -18.65 1.71 -23.63
C GLY A 194 -18.42 1.97 -22.13
N ALA A 195 -18.77 0.98 -21.30
CA ALA A 195 -18.68 1.05 -19.84
C ALA A 195 -17.24 1.21 -19.30
N THR A 196 -16.23 0.84 -20.10
CA THR A 196 -14.82 0.96 -19.75
C THR A 196 -14.05 1.70 -20.84
N LEU A 197 -12.93 2.32 -20.45
CA LEU A 197 -12.01 2.97 -21.38
C LEU A 197 -10.82 2.05 -21.68
N GLY A 198 -10.33 2.06 -22.92
CA GLY A 198 -9.08 1.40 -23.31
C GLY A 198 -9.27 0.25 -24.30
N ASP A 199 -8.22 -0.56 -24.45
CA ASP A 199 -8.20 -1.72 -25.36
C ASP A 199 -7.84 -3.00 -24.59
N PRO A 200 -8.83 -3.81 -24.19
CA PRO A 200 -8.59 -5.04 -23.45
C PRO A 200 -7.88 -6.10 -24.30
N ALA A 201 -8.04 -6.09 -25.63
CA ALA A 201 -7.35 -7.03 -26.50
C ALA A 201 -5.85 -6.74 -26.53
N LEU A 202 -5.46 -5.48 -26.67
CA LEU A 202 -4.05 -5.08 -26.59
C LEU A 202 -3.45 -5.39 -25.22
N MET A 203 -4.15 -5.07 -24.13
CA MET A 203 -3.62 -5.34 -22.78
C MET A 203 -3.39 -6.83 -22.55
N ARG A 204 -4.29 -7.71 -23.02
CA ARG A 204 -4.08 -9.16 -22.98
C ARG A 204 -2.85 -9.61 -23.77
N VAL A 205 -2.59 -9.03 -24.94
CA VAL A 205 -1.39 -9.34 -25.72
C VAL A 205 -0.12 -8.96 -24.96
N VAL A 206 -0.09 -7.77 -24.37
CA VAL A 206 1.07 -7.30 -23.57
C VAL A 206 1.29 -8.21 -22.36
N ASP A 207 0.21 -8.57 -21.66
CA ASP A 207 0.30 -9.46 -20.50
C ASP A 207 0.78 -10.85 -20.90
N HIS A 208 0.26 -11.41 -22.01
CA HIS A 208 0.66 -12.71 -22.52
C HIS A 208 2.15 -12.76 -22.92
N ILE A 209 2.68 -11.69 -23.53
CA ILE A 209 4.11 -11.58 -23.83
C ILE A 209 4.93 -11.62 -22.52
N ASN A 210 4.51 -10.86 -21.51
CA ASN A 210 5.20 -10.83 -20.21
C ASN A 210 5.08 -12.13 -19.41
N GLU A 211 3.98 -12.86 -19.56
CA GLU A 211 3.80 -14.18 -18.96
C GLU A 211 4.73 -15.21 -19.62
N ARG A 212 4.81 -15.20 -20.96
CA ARG A 212 5.59 -16.17 -21.72
C ARG A 212 7.10 -15.93 -21.69
N TYR A 213 7.53 -14.69 -21.84
CA TYR A 213 8.96 -14.33 -21.98
C TYR A 213 9.56 -13.75 -20.69
N GLY A 214 8.77 -13.71 -19.63
CA GLY A 214 9.18 -13.18 -18.34
C GLY A 214 8.84 -11.70 -18.19
N ARG A 215 8.82 -11.28 -16.93
CA ARG A 215 8.38 -9.96 -16.53
C ARG A 215 9.25 -8.86 -17.14
N GLY A 216 8.61 -7.93 -17.85
CA GLY A 216 9.29 -6.80 -18.46
C GLY A 216 9.86 -7.12 -19.84
N ALA A 217 9.46 -8.23 -20.46
CA ALA A 217 9.73 -8.50 -21.87
C ALA A 217 9.02 -7.50 -22.80
N ALA A 218 7.80 -7.09 -22.44
CA ALA A 218 7.06 -6.01 -23.09
C ALA A 218 6.61 -4.97 -22.06
N GLY A 219 6.60 -3.70 -22.44
CA GLY A 219 6.29 -2.62 -21.52
C GLY A 219 6.21 -1.27 -22.19
N PHE A 220 6.06 -0.24 -21.39
CA PHE A 220 5.87 1.13 -21.86
C PHE A 220 7.16 1.93 -21.69
N GLY A 221 7.51 2.80 -22.64
CA GLY A 221 8.75 3.59 -22.55
C GLY A 221 8.84 4.45 -21.28
N ALA A 222 7.69 4.84 -20.71
CA ALA A 222 7.61 5.63 -19.48
C ALA A 222 8.16 4.93 -18.23
N THR A 223 8.28 3.59 -18.20
CA THR A 223 8.71 2.86 -17.00
C THR A 223 10.21 2.90 -16.77
N GLY A 224 11.01 3.34 -17.75
CA GLY A 224 12.47 3.34 -17.65
C GLY A 224 13.02 1.92 -17.57
N TRP A 225 13.32 1.32 -18.73
CA TRP A 225 13.77 -0.06 -18.90
C TRP A 225 15.22 -0.28 -18.43
N ARG A 226 15.52 0.06 -17.17
CA ARG A 226 16.85 -0.11 -16.57
C ARG A 226 16.79 -1.26 -15.57
N GLU A 227 17.78 -2.14 -15.61
CA GLU A 227 17.89 -3.26 -14.67
C GLU A 227 18.06 -2.79 -13.22
N ASN A 228 18.79 -1.69 -13.01
CA ASN A 228 19.05 -1.13 -11.67
C ASN A 228 18.71 0.37 -11.61
N PRO A 229 17.41 0.72 -11.46
CA PRO A 229 17.00 2.11 -11.38
C PRO A 229 17.42 2.73 -10.04
N ALA A 230 17.63 4.05 -10.00
CA ALA A 230 18.00 4.78 -8.77
C ALA A 230 16.98 4.62 -7.63
N TRP A 231 15.71 4.41 -7.98
CA TRP A 231 14.59 4.15 -7.08
C TRP A 231 14.42 2.66 -6.72
N GLY A 232 15.34 1.80 -7.16
CA GLY A 232 15.36 0.38 -6.82
C GLY A 232 15.38 0.14 -5.31
N MET A 233 14.70 -0.93 -4.87
CA MET A 233 14.70 -1.35 -3.47
C MET A 233 16.04 -1.96 -3.09
N ARG A 234 16.55 -1.62 -1.90
CA ARG A 234 17.75 -2.27 -1.34
C ARG A 234 17.37 -3.59 -0.67
N GLN A 235 17.87 -4.72 -1.19
CA GLN A 235 17.59 -6.07 -0.69
C GLN A 235 18.82 -6.76 -0.06
N ARG A 236 19.76 -5.99 0.53
CA ARG A 236 21.03 -6.54 1.06
C ARG A 236 20.88 -7.47 2.27
N THR A 237 19.73 -7.45 2.93
CA THR A 237 19.42 -8.27 4.10
C THR A 237 18.33 -9.30 3.79
N LEU A 238 18.14 -9.65 2.51
CA LEU A 238 17.22 -10.70 2.12
C LEU A 238 17.75 -12.03 2.65
N SER A 239 16.93 -12.76 3.40
CA SER A 239 17.24 -14.15 3.71
C SER A 239 17.30 -14.97 2.41
N PRO A 240 18.10 -16.05 2.36
CA PRO A 240 18.12 -16.93 1.20
C PRO A 240 16.71 -17.44 0.87
N CYS A 241 16.41 -17.55 -0.41
CA CYS A 241 15.11 -17.95 -0.92
C CYS A 241 15.01 -19.48 -1.03
N TYR A 242 15.06 -20.16 0.11
CA TYR A 242 15.12 -21.63 0.22
C TYR A 242 14.06 -22.38 -0.60
N THR A 243 12.87 -21.80 -0.78
CA THR A 243 11.74 -22.45 -1.46
C THR A 243 11.63 -22.11 -2.94
N THR A 244 12.38 -21.10 -3.43
CA THR A 244 12.19 -20.55 -4.79
C THR A 244 13.48 -20.40 -5.58
N ARG A 245 14.65 -20.62 -4.96
CA ARG A 245 15.96 -20.57 -5.61
C ARG A 245 16.79 -21.79 -5.21
N TRP A 246 17.08 -22.65 -6.19
CA TRP A 246 17.92 -23.82 -5.99
C TRP A 246 19.29 -23.52 -5.37
N PRO A 247 20.02 -22.46 -5.75
CA PRO A 247 21.32 -22.14 -5.16
C PRO A 247 21.25 -21.69 -3.69
N ASP A 248 20.07 -21.28 -3.23
CA ASP A 248 19.89 -20.78 -1.86
C ASP A 248 19.61 -21.93 -0.87
N ILE A 249 19.40 -23.16 -1.36
CA ILE A 249 19.15 -24.35 -0.52
C ILE A 249 20.44 -24.71 0.25
N PRO A 250 20.39 -24.91 1.57
CA PRO A 250 21.56 -25.29 2.34
C PRO A 250 22.11 -26.63 1.87
N ALA A 251 23.40 -26.68 1.51
CA ALA A 251 24.06 -27.93 1.20
C ALA A 251 24.36 -28.71 2.49
N ALA A 252 23.83 -29.93 2.60
CA ALA A 252 24.25 -30.85 3.66
C ALA A 252 25.71 -31.26 3.40
N ARG A 253 26.58 -31.04 4.40
CA ARG A 253 27.95 -31.56 4.40
C ARG A 253 28.00 -32.75 5.36
N CYS A 254 28.44 -33.90 4.86
CA CYS A 254 28.78 -35.08 5.65
C CYS A 254 30.24 -35.03 6.05
#